data_AF-A0A537LEK4-F1
#
_entry.id   AF-A0A537LEK4-F1
#
_cell.length_a   1.000
_cell.length_b   1.000
_cell.length_c   1.000
_cell.angle_alpha   90.00
_cell.angle_beta   90.00
_cell.angle_gamma   90.00
#
_symmetry.space_group_name_H-M   'P 1'
#
loop_
_entity.id
_entity.type
_entity.pdbx_description
1 polymer ?
#
loop_
_entity_poly.entity_id
_entity_poly.type
_entity_poly.pdbx_seq_one_letter_code
_entity_poly.pdbx_strand_id
1 'polypeptide(L)'
;IDGMIPDYLNPPPGCRFAPRCQFAQPRCQQPPPWVRVGAEHDVACVLYDDGSRPPAERAAPSPIPLPTGEGTDEASGLPSNTAPAVTRP
;
A
#
# COMPACT_ATOMS: atom_id res chain seq x y z
N ILE A 1 1.72 12.07 -5.49
CA ILE A 1 3.05 12.06 -4.83
C ILE A 1 4.04 12.20 -5.95
N ASP A 2 4.64 13.38 -6.06
CA ASP A 2 5.79 13.57 -6.94
C ASP A 2 7.04 13.06 -6.20
N GLY A 3 7.88 12.28 -6.87
CA GLY A 3 9.12 11.78 -6.28
C GLY A 3 9.72 10.60 -7.04
N MET A 4 11.02 10.71 -7.35
CA MET A 4 11.82 9.56 -7.77
C MET A 4 11.92 8.55 -6.62
N ILE A 5 11.97 7.26 -6.95
CA ILE A 5 12.20 6.19 -5.99
C ILE A 5 13.57 6.43 -5.32
N PRO A 6 13.63 6.64 -3.99
CA PRO A 6 14.91 6.81 -3.30
C PRO A 6 15.70 5.51 -3.33
N ASP A 7 17.03 5.62 -3.26
CA ASP A 7 17.90 4.45 -3.08
C ASP A 7 17.54 3.72 -1.78
N TYR A 8 17.11 2.46 -1.89
CA TYR A 8 16.73 1.63 -0.75
C TYR A 8 17.92 1.00 -0.02
N LEU A 9 19.09 0.95 -0.67
CA LEU A 9 20.30 0.40 -0.07
C LEU A 9 20.89 1.36 0.96
N ASN A 10 20.72 2.67 0.74
CA ASN A 10 21.25 3.72 1.60
C ASN A 10 20.14 4.70 2.03
N PRO A 11 19.22 4.27 2.91
CA PRO A 11 18.17 5.15 3.39
C PRO A 11 18.77 6.33 4.16
N PRO A 12 18.20 7.54 4.04
CA PRO A 12 18.63 8.68 4.84
C PRO A 12 18.46 8.39 6.34
N PRO A 13 19.33 8.94 7.20
CA PRO A 13 19.17 8.80 8.64
C PRO A 13 17.85 9.43 9.10
N GLY A 14 17.15 8.77 10.02
CA GLY A 14 15.88 9.23 10.57
C GLY A 14 14.64 8.71 9.83
N CYS A 15 13.64 9.58 9.64
CA CYS A 15 12.39 9.24 8.98
C CYS A 15 12.59 9.08 7.46
N ARG A 16 12.43 7.86 6.95
CA ARG A 16 12.55 7.52 5.52
C ARG A 16 11.62 8.32 4.59
N PHE A 17 10.52 8.83 5.14
CA PHE A 17 9.54 9.60 4.38
C PHE A 17 9.85 11.09 4.35
N ALA A 18 10.76 11.59 5.17
CA ALA A 18 11.07 13.02 5.28
C ALA A 18 11.38 13.71 3.93
N PRO A 19 12.14 13.11 2.99
CA PRO A 19 12.45 13.76 1.71
C PRO A 19 11.22 14.03 0.82
N ARG A 20 10.11 13.34 1.07
CA ARG A 20 8.87 13.42 0.28
C ARG A 20 7.63 13.75 1.11
N CYS A 21 7.80 14.07 2.40
CA CYS A 21 6.70 14.34 3.31
C CYS A 21 6.41 15.85 3.33
N GLN A 22 5.17 16.23 2.98
CA GLN A 22 4.72 17.62 3.06
C GLN A 22 4.66 18.19 4.49
N PHE A 23 4.72 17.32 5.50
CA PHE A 23 4.71 17.67 6.92
C PHE A 23 6.08 17.45 7.58
N ALA A 24 7.16 17.37 6.79
CA ALA A 24 8.49 17.17 7.34
C ALA A 24 8.89 18.32 8.28
N GLN A 25 9.44 17.97 9.44
CA GLN A 25 9.86 18.90 10.48
C GLN A 25 11.24 18.50 11.03
N PRO A 26 11.97 19.36 11.76
CA PRO A 26 13.34 19.05 12.22
C PRO A 26 13.46 17.74 13.01
N ARG A 27 12.44 17.37 13.78
CA ARG A 27 12.38 16.08 14.52
C ARG A 27 12.42 14.85 13.60
N CYS A 28 12.06 14.97 12.32
CA CYS A 28 12.12 13.88 11.33
C CYS A 28 13.56 13.41 11.03
N GLN A 29 14.59 14.15 11.43
CA GLN A 29 16.00 13.75 11.27
C GLN A 29 16.38 12.57 12.18
N GLN A 30 15.56 12.29 13.21
CA GLN A 30 15.71 11.14 14.08
C GLN A 30 14.63 10.09 13.77
N PRO A 31 14.91 8.79 13.97
CA PRO A 31 13.93 7.74 13.73
C PRO A 31 12.78 7.88 14.75
N PRO A 32 11.52 8.02 14.28
CA PRO A 32 10.38 8.16 15.18
C PRO A 32 10.08 6.85 15.93
N PRO A 33 9.52 6.92 17.15
CA PRO A 33 9.02 5.75 17.85
C PRO A 33 7.72 5.23 17.22
N TRP A 34 7.38 3.98 17.54
CA TRP A 34 6.07 3.40 17.19
C TRP A 34 4.99 3.91 18.13
N VAL A 35 3.88 4.37 17.56
CA VAL A 35 2.72 4.90 18.27
C VAL A 35 1.46 4.19 17.80
N ARG A 36 0.65 3.72 18.75
CA ARG A 36 -0.66 3.12 18.50
C ARG A 36 -1.69 4.21 18.22
N VAL A 37 -2.30 4.20 17.05
CA VAL A 37 -3.29 5.21 16.62
C VAL A 37 -4.69 4.65 16.39
N GLY A 38 -4.88 3.34 16.55
CA GLY A 38 -6.16 2.63 16.49
C GLY A 38 -6.12 1.38 17.37
N ALA A 39 -7.13 0.51 17.30
CA ALA A 39 -7.10 -0.75 18.04
C ALA A 39 -5.93 -1.66 17.59
N GLU A 40 -5.74 -1.76 16.27
CA GLU A 40 -4.77 -2.66 15.63
C GLU A 40 -3.85 -1.93 14.63
N HIS A 41 -3.64 -0.62 14.81
CA HIS A 41 -2.83 0.17 13.87
C HIS A 41 -1.72 0.95 14.58
N ASP A 42 -0.49 0.66 14.19
CA ASP A 42 0.73 1.29 14.68
C ASP A 42 1.38 2.11 13.57
N VAL A 43 1.90 3.28 13.92
CA VAL A 43 2.61 4.18 13.00
C VAL A 43 3.92 4.66 13.62
N ALA A 44 4.94 4.89 12.78
CA ALA A 44 6.19 5.51 13.20
C ALA A 44 6.26 6.94 12.63
N CYS A 45 5.59 7.89 13.28
CA CYS A 45 5.46 9.27 12.79
C CYS A 45 5.60 10.29 13.93
N VAL A 46 6.50 11.26 13.76
CA VAL A 46 6.75 12.34 14.73
C VAL A 46 5.54 13.25 14.99
N LEU A 47 4.56 13.28 14.08
CA LEU A 47 3.32 14.03 14.29
C LEU A 47 2.42 13.42 15.37
N TYR A 48 2.59 12.13 15.68
CA TYR A 48 1.76 11.41 16.65
C TYR A 48 2.48 11.15 17.97
N ASP A 49 3.74 11.56 18.07
CA ASP A 49 4.62 11.30 19.22
C ASP A 49 4.21 12.07 20.49
N ASP A 50 3.42 13.14 20.34
CA ASP A 50 2.90 13.95 21.45
C ASP A 50 1.44 13.62 21.83
N GLY A 51 0.89 12.54 21.28
CA GLY A 51 -0.50 12.15 21.52
C GLY A 51 -1.52 12.99 20.75
N SER A 52 -1.10 13.90 19.86
CA SER A 52 -2.00 14.59 18.95
C SER A 52 -2.49 13.63 17.86
N ARG A 53 -3.52 12.85 18.18
CA ARG A 53 -4.23 12.05 17.17
C ARG A 53 -4.91 13.04 16.20
N PRO A 54 -4.54 13.07 14.91
CA PRO A 54 -5.31 13.79 13.92
C PRO A 54 -6.72 13.18 13.86
N PRO A 55 -7.74 13.96 13.48
CA PRO A 55 -9.11 13.49 13.43
C PRO A 55 -9.17 12.16 12.67
N ALA A 56 -9.76 11.15 13.30
CA ALA A 56 -9.75 9.76 12.81
C ALA A 56 -10.21 9.61 11.35
N GLU A 57 -10.99 10.57 10.85
CA GLU A 57 -11.48 10.72 9.48
C GLU A 57 -10.38 10.77 8.39
N ARG A 58 -9.16 11.28 8.69
CA ARG A 58 -8.05 11.38 7.72
C ARG A 58 -6.95 10.33 7.94
N ALA A 59 -6.99 9.61 9.06
CA ALA A 59 -5.95 8.67 9.47
C ALA A 59 -6.30 7.22 9.13
N ALA A 60 -7.56 6.91 8.86
CA ALA A 60 -7.91 5.59 8.37
C ALA A 60 -7.33 5.41 6.95
N PRO A 61 -6.48 4.40 6.69
CA PRO A 61 -6.53 3.82 5.35
C PRO A 61 -7.98 3.41 5.16
N SER A 62 -8.68 3.94 4.15
CA SER A 62 -9.92 3.33 3.69
C SER A 62 -9.64 1.83 3.65
N PRO A 63 -10.43 0.97 4.32
CA PRO A 63 -10.17 -0.45 4.27
C PRO A 63 -10.13 -0.81 2.79
N ILE A 64 -8.94 -1.09 2.27
CA ILE A 64 -8.83 -1.67 0.95
C ILE A 64 -9.53 -3.00 1.17
N PRO A 65 -10.69 -3.27 0.54
CA PRO A 65 -11.27 -4.59 0.64
C PRO A 65 -10.21 -5.52 0.09
N LEU A 66 -9.57 -6.29 0.97
CA LEU A 66 -8.71 -7.38 0.55
C LEU A 66 -9.62 -8.29 -0.30
N PRO A 67 -9.15 -8.78 -1.46
CA PRO A 67 -9.92 -9.76 -2.18
C PRO A 67 -10.06 -10.97 -1.27
N THR A 68 -11.25 -11.17 -0.69
CA THR A 68 -11.62 -12.43 -0.07
C THR A 68 -11.60 -13.42 -1.22
N GLY A 69 -10.47 -14.12 -1.36
CA GLY A 69 -10.22 -15.05 -2.44
C GLY A 69 -11.15 -16.24 -2.30
N GLU A 70 -12.37 -16.12 -2.80
CA GLU A 70 -13.25 -17.24 -3.10
C GLU A 70 -12.86 -17.71 -4.51
N GLY A 71 -11.86 -18.59 -4.56
CA GLY A 71 -11.51 -19.31 -5.78
C GLY A 71 -12.66 -20.24 -6.16
N THR A 72 -13.41 -19.86 -7.20
CA THR A 72 -14.24 -20.80 -7.95
C THR A 72 -13.49 -21.16 -9.22
N ASP A 73 -12.74 -22.25 -9.17
CA ASP A 73 -12.31 -23.01 -10.34
C ASP A 73 -13.56 -23.52 -11.08
N GLU A 74 -14.09 -22.77 -12.05
CA GLU A 74 -14.99 -23.30 -13.07
C GLU A 74 -14.27 -23.36 -14.42
N ALA A 75 -13.44 -24.40 -14.51
CA ALA A 75 -13.10 -25.02 -15.77
C ALA A 75 -14.37 -25.56 -16.43
N SER A 76 -14.97 -24.80 -17.36
CA SER A 76 -15.79 -25.33 -18.45
C SER A 76 -16.13 -24.25 -19.47
N GLY A 77 -15.54 -24.34 -20.66
CA GLY A 77 -16.01 -23.56 -21.81
C GLY A 77 -14.93 -23.21 -22.83
N LEU A 78 -14.13 -24.19 -23.29
CA LEU A 78 -13.57 -24.05 -24.64
C LEU A 78 -14.74 -24.22 -25.62
N PRO A 79 -15.09 -23.23 -26.46
CA PRO A 79 -15.94 -23.51 -27.59
C PRO A 79 -15.14 -24.38 -28.56
N SER A 80 -15.58 -25.63 -28.69
CA SER A 80 -15.18 -26.58 -29.71
C SER A 80 -15.46 -25.97 -31.09
N ASN A 81 -14.49 -25.28 -31.67
CA ASN A 81 -14.60 -24.78 -33.03
C ASN A 81 -14.26 -25.92 -34.00
N THR A 82 -15.30 -26.69 -34.32
CA THR A 82 -15.33 -27.72 -35.36
C THR A 82 -14.93 -27.13 -36.70
N ALA A 83 -13.80 -27.58 -37.26
CA ALA A 83 -13.36 -27.22 -38.60
C ALA A 83 -14.37 -27.72 -39.66
N PRO A 84 -14.74 -26.92 -40.68
CA PRO A 84 -15.50 -27.45 -41.81
C PRO A 84 -14.60 -28.26 -42.75
N ALA A 85 -15.21 -29.27 -43.35
CA ALA A 85 -14.61 -30.30 -44.19
C ALA A 85 -13.88 -29.72 -45.42
N VAL A 86 -12.60 -30.10 -45.58
CA VAL A 86 -11.85 -29.93 -46.83
C VAL A 86 -12.18 -31.11 -47.74
N THR A 87 -13.18 -30.95 -48.61
CA THR A 87 -13.41 -31.85 -49.75
C THR A 87 -12.34 -31.58 -50.81
N ARG A 88 -11.45 -32.55 -51.01
CA ARG A 88 -10.46 -32.54 -52.12
C ARG A 88 -11.06 -33.26 -53.34
N PRO A 89 -10.85 -32.78 -54.58
CA PRO A 89 -11.00 -33.61 -55.77
C PRO A 89 -9.87 -34.65 -55.88
#